data_AF-A0A6J1BBW6-F1
#
_entry.id   AF-A0A6J1BBW6-F1
#
_cell.length_a   1.000
_cell.length_b   1.000
_cell.length_c   1.000
_cell.angle_alpha   90.00
_cell.angle_beta   90.00
_cell.angle_gamma   90.00
#
_symmetry.space_group_name_H-M   'P 1'
#
loop_
_entity.id
_entity.type
_entity.pdbx_description
1 polymer ?
#
loop_
_entity_poly.entity_id
_entity_poly.type
_entity_poly.pdbx_seq_one_letter_code
_entity_poly.pdbx_strand_id
1 'polypeptide(L)'
;MYQLLPQFNAPQDSNLPISEISSDPATTIPSECVREAVFAGGSFWGLEAGFGRVDGVIKTATGYCGGTLKKPSYREVCEGKTGHTEAVKVIYDKRKVSFRSLCDIFWEIHDCTNKDYLKFGLSTHLRSAIFYSMEEERKQAQESRIGRQMKLNRRIVTKALPIEYDFCMAENQHQKYYLQNNNRLCESLNLRSTEQFVESTIACKLNGILAMEARSRIEKLTAFLRTNETMAEETKLVCKEIIEGSKGK
;
A
#
# COMPACT_ATOMS: atom_id res chain seq x y z
N MET A 1 15.98 9.90 35.20
CA MET A 1 16.83 8.70 35.31
C MET A 1 16.16 7.61 34.49
N TYR A 2 16.50 7.52 33.20
CA TYR A 2 16.02 6.48 32.30
C TYR A 2 17.22 5.59 31.98
N GLN A 3 17.13 4.31 32.33
CA GLN A 3 18.18 3.33 32.08
C GLN A 3 18.31 3.10 30.58
N LEU A 4 19.46 3.50 30.03
CA LEU A 4 19.88 3.19 28.67
C LEU A 4 20.18 1.70 28.57
N LEU A 5 19.50 0.99 27.68
CA LEU A 5 19.88 -0.36 27.28
C LEU A 5 21.14 -0.28 26.37
N PRO A 6 22.06 -1.25 26.48
CA PRO A 6 23.38 -1.19 25.86
C PRO A 6 23.33 -1.26 24.32
N GLN A 7 24.17 -0.44 23.67
CA GLN A 7 24.39 -0.49 22.23
C GLN A 7 25.16 -1.75 21.86
N PHE A 8 24.57 -2.59 21.01
CA PHE A 8 25.23 -3.75 20.43
C PHE A 8 25.86 -3.35 19.10
N ASN A 9 27.19 -3.32 19.04
CA ASN A 9 27.94 -3.23 17.78
C ASN A 9 28.03 -4.62 17.15
N ALA A 10 27.58 -4.74 15.90
CA ALA A 10 27.85 -5.91 15.06
C ALA A 10 28.41 -5.44 13.69
N PRO A 11 29.28 -6.25 13.05
CA PRO A 11 30.19 -5.79 12.00
C PRO A 11 29.51 -5.60 10.65
N GLN A 12 30.06 -4.69 9.86
CA GLN A 12 29.87 -4.61 8.41
C GLN A 12 30.65 -5.76 7.76
N ASP A 13 29.97 -6.72 7.14
CA ASP A 13 30.38 -7.20 5.81
C ASP A 13 29.39 -8.20 5.17
N SER A 14 29.29 -8.05 3.85
CA SER A 14 29.03 -9.08 2.83
C SER A 14 27.60 -9.61 2.56
N ASN A 15 27.19 -9.36 1.32
CA ASN A 15 26.32 -10.15 0.44
C ASN A 15 25.67 -11.41 1.04
N LEU A 16 24.35 -11.38 1.20
CA LEU A 16 23.52 -12.59 1.30
C LEU A 16 22.47 -12.60 0.18
N PRO A 17 22.38 -13.68 -0.60
CA PRO A 17 21.32 -13.84 -1.59
C PRO A 17 19.98 -14.01 -0.88
N ILE A 18 18.94 -13.34 -1.40
CA ILE A 18 17.55 -13.49 -0.95
C ILE A 18 17.11 -14.91 -1.34
N SER A 19 17.21 -15.86 -0.41
CA SER A 19 16.60 -17.18 -0.53
C SER A 19 15.64 -17.40 0.64
N GLU A 20 14.35 -17.38 0.29
CA GLU A 20 13.28 -18.25 0.80
C GLU A 20 13.18 -18.46 2.31
N ILE A 21 12.34 -17.65 2.96
CA ILE A 21 11.49 -18.15 4.05
C ILE A 21 10.07 -17.62 3.78
N SER A 22 9.28 -18.41 3.05
CA SER A 22 7.83 -18.26 2.94
C SER A 22 7.20 -19.53 3.48
N SER A 23 6.47 -19.41 4.57
CA SER A 23 5.68 -20.49 5.17
C SER A 23 4.20 -20.36 4.75
N ASP A 24 3.92 -20.34 3.44
CA ASP A 24 2.55 -20.43 2.93
C ASP A 24 2.49 -21.32 1.67
N PRO A 25 1.85 -22.50 1.70
CA PRO A 25 1.91 -23.48 0.62
C PRO A 25 0.90 -23.27 -0.53
N ALA A 26 0.33 -22.08 -0.69
CA ALA A 26 -0.61 -21.78 -1.79
C ALA A 26 -0.02 -20.81 -2.83
N THR A 27 0.63 -21.38 -3.84
CA THR A 27 1.11 -20.71 -5.06
C THR A 27 2.25 -19.71 -4.84
N THR A 28 3.49 -20.22 -4.77
CA THR A 28 4.68 -19.38 -4.91
C THR A 28 4.65 -18.71 -6.30
N ILE A 29 4.36 -17.41 -6.33
CA ILE A 29 4.37 -16.62 -7.57
C ILE A 29 5.84 -16.52 -8.02
N PRO A 30 6.18 -16.93 -9.25
CA PRO A 30 7.55 -16.81 -9.75
C PRO A 30 8.03 -15.35 -9.69
N SER A 31 9.26 -15.12 -9.23
CA SER A 31 9.79 -13.77 -8.97
C SER A 31 9.81 -12.90 -10.23
N GLU A 32 9.99 -13.50 -11.41
CA GLU A 32 9.94 -12.82 -12.70
C GLU A 32 8.54 -12.31 -13.08
N CYS A 33 7.50 -12.81 -12.43
CA CYS A 33 6.11 -12.36 -12.59
C CYS A 33 5.75 -11.22 -11.63
N VAL A 34 6.54 -11.03 -10.57
CA VAL A 34 6.32 -9.97 -9.59
C VAL A 34 6.87 -8.64 -10.12
N ARG A 35 6.09 -7.57 -9.95
CA ARG A 35 6.47 -6.20 -10.29
C ARG A 35 6.11 -5.26 -9.15
N GLU A 36 6.78 -4.11 -9.08
CA GLU A 36 6.43 -3.03 -8.17
C GLU A 36 5.99 -1.78 -8.93
N ALA A 37 5.15 -0.98 -8.28
CA ALA A 37 4.74 0.34 -8.74
C ALA A 37 4.53 1.25 -7.53
N VAL A 38 4.78 2.55 -7.66
CA VAL A 38 4.65 3.51 -6.55
C VAL A 38 3.69 4.64 -6.95
N PHE A 39 2.67 4.85 -6.12
CA PHE A 39 1.62 5.83 -6.36
C PHE A 39 1.46 6.76 -5.15
N ALA A 40 1.27 8.05 -5.40
CA ALA A 40 0.89 9.05 -4.40
C ALA A 40 -0.41 9.72 -4.84
N GLY A 41 -1.38 9.89 -3.94
CA GLY A 41 -2.72 10.33 -4.29
C GLY A 41 -3.47 10.98 -3.14
N GLY A 42 -2.76 11.73 -2.29
CA GLY A 42 -3.27 12.17 -0.99
C GLY A 42 -2.91 11.17 0.12
N SER A 43 -3.78 11.01 1.11
CA SER A 43 -3.51 10.14 2.25
C SER A 43 -3.28 8.69 1.79
N PHE A 44 -2.14 8.13 2.21
CA PHE A 44 -1.77 6.76 1.83
C PHE A 44 -2.65 5.66 2.42
N TRP A 45 -3.47 5.92 3.45
CA TRP A 45 -4.28 4.88 4.11
C TRP A 45 -5.41 4.41 3.19
N GLY A 46 -6.19 5.36 2.67
CA GLY A 46 -7.24 5.08 1.70
C GLY A 46 -6.67 4.53 0.39
N LEU A 47 -5.52 5.07 -0.03
CA LEU A 47 -4.85 4.62 -1.25
C LEU A 47 -4.36 3.17 -1.13
N GLU A 48 -3.71 2.82 -0.03
CA GLU A 48 -3.23 1.46 0.26
C GLU A 48 -4.40 0.47 0.29
N ALA A 49 -5.47 0.81 1.00
CA ALA A 49 -6.66 -0.02 1.09
C ALA A 49 -7.33 -0.19 -0.29
N GLY A 50 -7.36 0.85 -1.12
CA GLY A 50 -7.85 0.79 -2.49
C GLY A 50 -7.09 -0.25 -3.33
N PHE A 51 -5.76 -0.19 -3.34
CA PHE A 51 -4.94 -1.16 -4.06
C PHE A 51 -5.02 -2.58 -3.48
N GLY A 52 -5.14 -2.72 -2.16
CA GLY A 52 -5.25 -4.03 -1.52
C GLY A 52 -6.43 -4.87 -2.02
N ARG A 53 -7.50 -4.24 -2.53
CA ARG A 53 -8.70 -4.90 -3.06
C ARG A 53 -8.52 -5.51 -4.46
N VAL A 54 -7.46 -5.12 -5.17
CA VAL A 54 -7.27 -5.45 -6.58
C VAL A 54 -6.79 -6.90 -6.70
N ASP A 55 -7.45 -7.70 -7.52
CA ASP A 55 -6.93 -9.05 -7.83
C ASP A 55 -5.61 -8.93 -8.60
N GLY A 56 -4.65 -9.78 -8.26
CA GLY A 56 -3.26 -9.67 -8.73
C GLY A 56 -2.36 -8.76 -7.91
N VAL A 57 -2.87 -7.85 -7.07
CA VAL A 57 -2.03 -7.17 -6.06
C VAL A 57 -1.70 -8.17 -4.94
N ILE A 58 -0.43 -8.32 -4.64
CA ILE A 58 0.10 -9.30 -3.69
C ILE A 58 0.33 -8.61 -2.34
N LYS A 59 1.08 -7.51 -2.34
CA LYS A 59 1.46 -6.76 -1.13
C LYS A 59 1.38 -5.27 -1.37
N THR A 60 1.24 -4.52 -0.30
CA THR A 60 1.30 -3.05 -0.31
C THR A 60 2.13 -2.57 0.87
N ALA A 61 2.73 -1.38 0.74
CA ALA A 61 3.37 -0.69 1.85
C ALA A 61 3.08 0.81 1.76
N THR A 62 2.74 1.44 2.88
CA THR A 62 2.71 2.90 3.00
C THR A 62 4.12 3.43 3.24
N GLY A 63 4.39 4.62 2.72
CA GLY A 63 5.71 5.23 2.80
C GLY A 63 5.77 6.62 2.20
N TYR A 64 7.00 7.04 1.93
CA TYR A 64 7.35 8.38 1.50
C TYR A 64 8.22 8.30 0.24
N CYS A 65 7.90 9.11 -0.77
CA CYS A 65 8.63 9.11 -2.04
C CYS A 65 8.76 10.52 -2.64
N GLY A 66 9.76 10.71 -3.50
CA GLY A 66 9.98 11.94 -4.27
C GLY A 66 10.81 13.02 -3.56
N GLY A 67 11.19 12.82 -2.30
CA GLY A 67 12.11 13.70 -1.57
C GLY A 67 13.52 13.12 -1.46
N THR A 68 14.45 13.94 -0.95
CA THR A 68 15.88 13.60 -0.87
C THR A 68 16.32 13.06 0.50
N LEU A 69 15.50 13.26 1.54
CA LEU A 69 15.80 12.82 2.89
C LEU A 69 15.75 11.29 2.97
N LYS A 70 16.85 10.63 3.37
CA LYS A 70 16.99 9.16 3.28
C LYS A 70 16.10 8.33 4.21
N LYS A 71 15.68 8.89 5.34
CA LYS A 71 14.87 8.21 6.37
C LYS A 71 13.91 9.21 7.03
N PRO A 72 12.97 9.78 6.29
CA PRO A 72 12.08 10.79 6.82
C PRO A 72 11.07 10.12 7.78
N SER A 73 10.79 10.77 8.91
CA SER A 73 9.65 10.42 9.77
C SER A 73 8.37 11.05 9.25
N TYR A 74 7.22 10.49 9.64
CA TYR A 74 5.90 11.06 9.32
C TYR A 74 5.83 12.55 9.66
N ARG A 75 6.34 12.94 10.83
CA ARG A 75 6.34 14.33 11.28
C ARG A 75 7.14 15.24 10.35
N GLU A 76 8.35 14.84 9.98
CA GLU A 76 9.19 15.62 9.06
C GLU A 76 8.54 15.74 7.68
N VAL A 77 7.91 14.67 7.20
CA VAL A 77 7.16 14.69 5.93
C VAL A 77 5.99 15.66 6.06
N CYS A 78 5.19 15.59 7.12
CA CYS A 78 4.05 16.47 7.33
C CYS A 78 4.41 17.96 7.38
N GLU A 79 5.61 18.32 7.85
CA GLU A 79 6.13 19.70 7.78
C GLU A 79 6.32 20.22 6.34
N GLY A 80 6.35 19.31 5.35
CA GLY A 80 6.30 19.62 3.93
C GLY A 80 7.62 20.10 3.33
N LYS A 81 8.73 20.04 4.09
CA LYS A 81 10.05 20.55 3.68
C LYS A 81 11.00 19.47 3.15
N THR A 82 10.68 18.19 3.35
CA THR A 82 11.55 17.06 2.98
C THR A 82 11.54 16.75 1.48
N GLY A 83 10.62 17.36 0.74
CA GLY A 83 10.37 17.03 -0.66
C GLY A 83 9.55 15.75 -0.86
N HIS A 84 9.40 14.93 0.18
CA HIS A 84 8.62 13.69 0.11
C HIS A 84 7.11 13.95 0.09
N THR A 85 6.39 12.96 -0.43
CA THR A 85 4.93 12.85 -0.32
C THR A 85 4.55 11.47 0.20
N GLU A 86 3.42 11.39 0.88
CA GLU A 86 2.78 10.10 1.19
C GLU A 86 2.54 9.32 -0.10
N ALA A 87 3.02 8.08 -0.12
CA ALA A 87 2.97 7.18 -1.25
C ALA A 87 2.70 5.73 -0.81
N VAL A 88 2.24 4.93 -1.76
CA VAL A 88 1.99 3.50 -1.60
C VAL A 88 2.85 2.77 -2.61
N LYS A 89 3.68 1.85 -2.13
CA LYS A 89 4.31 0.82 -2.95
C LYS A 89 3.32 -0.33 -3.12
N VAL A 90 3.09 -0.75 -4.36
CA VAL A 90 2.20 -1.84 -4.75
C VAL A 90 3.04 -2.93 -5.41
N ILE A 91 3.01 -4.12 -4.84
CA ILE A 91 3.67 -5.32 -5.38
C ILE A 91 2.59 -6.20 -5.99
N TYR A 92 2.73 -6.56 -7.27
CA TYR A 92 1.67 -7.22 -8.03
C TYR A 92 2.19 -8.31 -8.97
N ASP A 93 1.33 -9.28 -9.29
CA ASP A 93 1.55 -10.31 -10.31
C ASP A 93 1.13 -9.76 -11.68
N LYS A 94 2.13 -9.53 -12.54
CA LYS A 94 1.93 -8.96 -13.88
C LYS A 94 1.07 -9.83 -14.80
N ARG A 95 0.87 -11.11 -14.48
CA ARG A 95 0.00 -12.03 -15.22
C ARG A 95 -1.48 -11.80 -14.92
N LYS A 96 -1.79 -11.24 -13.75
CA LYS A 96 -3.15 -10.99 -13.27
C LYS A 96 -3.57 -9.54 -13.44
N VAL A 97 -2.66 -8.60 -13.20
CA VAL A 97 -2.93 -7.16 -13.31
C VAL A 97 -1.76 -6.44 -13.97
N SER A 98 -2.06 -5.55 -14.90
CA SER A 98 -1.05 -4.75 -15.59
C SER A 98 -0.79 -3.43 -14.87
N PHE A 99 0.38 -2.82 -15.09
CA PHE A 99 0.67 -1.47 -14.60
C PHE A 99 -0.38 -0.45 -15.08
N ARG A 100 -0.81 -0.56 -16.35
CA ARG A 100 -1.89 0.25 -16.89
C ARG A 100 -3.19 0.09 -16.09
N SER A 101 -3.61 -1.13 -15.81
CA SER A 101 -4.80 -1.39 -14.98
C SER A 101 -4.68 -0.77 -13.60
N LEU A 102 -3.50 -0.83 -12.97
CA LEU A 102 -3.23 -0.15 -11.70
C LEU A 102 -3.34 1.37 -11.82
N CYS A 103 -2.90 1.97 -12.92
CA CYS A 103 -3.13 3.40 -13.16
C CYS A 103 -4.62 3.72 -13.30
N ASP A 104 -5.38 2.89 -14.01
CA ASP A 104 -6.82 3.09 -14.18
C ASP A 104 -7.55 3.03 -12.83
N ILE A 105 -7.19 2.07 -11.98
CA ILE A 105 -7.67 1.95 -10.59
C ILE A 105 -7.24 3.15 -9.73
N PHE A 106 -6.00 3.62 -9.87
CA PHE A 106 -5.49 4.78 -9.16
C PHE A 106 -6.37 6.02 -9.39
N TRP A 107 -6.87 6.22 -10.62
CA TRP A 107 -7.78 7.32 -10.96
C TRP A 107 -9.19 7.20 -10.32
N GLU A 108 -9.56 6.03 -9.85
CA GLU A 108 -10.84 5.75 -9.18
C GLU A 108 -10.75 5.89 -7.66
N ILE A 109 -9.56 5.66 -7.08
CA ILE A 109 -9.37 5.69 -5.62
C ILE A 109 -9.32 7.12 -5.05
N HIS A 110 -8.85 8.12 -5.82
CA HIS A 110 -8.67 9.48 -5.31
C HIS A 110 -9.09 10.56 -6.33
N ASP A 111 -9.37 11.79 -5.86
CA ASP A 111 -9.64 12.94 -6.73
C ASP A 111 -8.35 13.47 -7.39
N CYS A 112 -7.99 12.89 -8.53
CA CYS A 112 -6.85 13.31 -9.36
C CYS A 112 -6.97 14.73 -9.95
N THR A 113 -8.07 15.45 -9.70
CA THR A 113 -8.31 16.83 -10.12
C THR A 113 -8.28 17.83 -8.96
N ASN A 114 -7.97 17.37 -7.74
CA ASN A 114 -7.85 18.23 -6.57
C ASN A 114 -6.69 19.23 -6.75
N LYS A 115 -7.02 20.52 -6.83
CA LYS A 115 -6.05 21.60 -7.03
C LYS A 115 -5.08 21.77 -5.88
N ASP A 116 -5.35 21.25 -4.68
CA ASP A 116 -4.39 21.31 -3.57
C ASP A 116 -3.10 20.57 -3.90
N TYR A 117 -3.15 19.55 -4.77
CA TYR A 117 -1.94 18.88 -5.25
C TYR A 117 -1.08 19.75 -6.18
N LEU A 118 -1.61 20.86 -6.71
CA LEU A 118 -0.82 21.82 -7.52
C LEU A 118 0.11 22.68 -6.66
N LYS A 119 -0.04 22.70 -5.34
CA LYS A 119 0.92 23.31 -4.40
C LYS A 119 2.24 22.51 -4.32
N PHE A 120 2.54 21.75 -5.38
CA PHE A 120 3.76 20.98 -5.59
C PHE A 120 4.98 21.91 -5.51
N GLY A 121 5.83 21.72 -4.49
CA GLY A 121 6.98 22.58 -4.20
C GLY A 121 6.76 23.62 -3.10
N LEU A 122 5.54 23.71 -2.55
CA LEU A 122 5.27 24.36 -1.25
C LEU A 122 5.28 23.29 -0.14
N SER A 123 5.14 23.73 1.11
CA SER A 123 5.12 22.95 2.37
C SER A 123 3.97 21.92 2.45
N THR A 124 3.88 20.98 1.51
CA THR A 124 2.85 19.93 1.48
C THR A 124 3.44 18.54 1.23
N HIS A 125 2.93 17.59 2.00
CA HIS A 125 3.19 16.15 1.93
C HIS A 125 2.13 15.39 1.14
N LEU A 126 1.04 16.05 0.74
CA LEU A 126 -0.05 15.44 -0.01
C LEU A 126 0.04 15.89 -1.46
N ARG A 127 0.42 14.96 -2.34
CA ARG A 127 0.56 15.17 -3.78
C ARG A 127 -0.13 14.03 -4.53
N SER A 128 -0.37 14.26 -5.81
CA SER A 128 -0.79 13.21 -6.73
C SER A 128 0.32 12.96 -7.75
N ALA A 129 0.93 11.78 -7.69
CA ALA A 129 2.00 11.37 -8.57
C ALA A 129 1.98 9.86 -8.86
N ILE A 130 2.39 9.49 -10.07
CA ILE A 130 2.71 8.12 -10.45
C ILE A 130 4.22 8.08 -10.63
N PHE A 131 4.91 7.29 -9.82
CA PHE A 131 6.34 7.16 -9.90
C PHE A 131 6.71 5.95 -10.77
N TYR A 132 7.52 6.19 -11.80
CA TYR A 132 7.93 5.16 -12.76
C TYR A 132 9.42 4.85 -12.64
N SER A 133 9.78 3.59 -12.85
CA SER A 133 11.17 3.13 -12.93
C SER A 133 11.63 2.99 -14.39
N MET A 134 10.68 2.71 -15.29
CA MET A 134 10.95 2.49 -16.71
C MET A 134 10.15 3.45 -17.61
N GLU A 135 10.71 3.75 -18.77
CA GLU A 135 10.07 4.62 -19.77
C GLU A 135 8.74 4.05 -20.28
N GLU A 136 8.60 2.74 -20.30
CA GLU A 136 7.35 2.06 -20.68
C GLU A 136 6.21 2.32 -19.68
N GLU A 137 6.51 2.35 -18.38
CA GLU A 137 5.55 2.71 -17.34
C GLU A 137 5.14 4.19 -17.46
N ARG A 138 6.10 5.07 -17.81
CA ARG A 138 5.81 6.48 -18.08
C ARG A 138 4.78 6.64 -19.20
N LYS A 139 4.94 5.90 -20.31
CA LYS A 139 4.00 5.92 -21.44
C LYS A 139 2.62 5.40 -21.02
N GLN A 140 2.56 4.25 -20.36
CA GLN A 140 1.31 3.67 -19.88
C GLN A 140 0.56 4.58 -18.91
N ALA A 141 1.28 5.27 -18.00
CA ALA A 141 0.72 6.26 -17.09
C ALA A 141 0.18 7.49 -17.84
N GLN A 142 0.87 7.95 -18.87
CA GLN A 142 0.43 9.09 -19.68
C GLN A 142 -0.81 8.78 -20.50
N GLU A 143 -0.84 7.63 -21.15
CA GLU A 143 -2.00 7.17 -21.90
C GLU A 143 -3.23 6.94 -20.99
N SER A 144 -3.02 6.48 -19.74
CA SER A 144 -4.10 6.26 -18.77
C SER A 144 -4.68 7.58 -18.31
N ARG A 145 -3.81 8.55 -18.07
CA ARG A 145 -4.17 9.93 -17.77
C ARG A 145 -4.99 10.54 -18.90
N ILE A 146 -4.62 10.33 -20.17
CA ILE A 146 -5.38 10.85 -21.32
C ILE A 146 -6.77 10.22 -21.36
N GLY A 147 -6.87 8.89 -21.27
CA GLY A 147 -8.15 8.18 -21.26
C GLY A 147 -9.06 8.59 -20.10
N ARG A 148 -8.50 8.83 -18.91
CA ARG A 148 -9.24 9.35 -17.76
C ARG A 148 -9.65 10.80 -17.96
N GLN A 149 -8.76 11.65 -18.48
CA GLN A 149 -9.02 13.07 -18.69
C GLN A 149 -10.20 13.30 -19.64
N MET A 150 -10.36 12.46 -20.68
CA MET A 150 -11.49 12.54 -21.61
C MET A 150 -12.84 12.29 -20.94
N LYS A 151 -12.87 11.60 -19.80
CA LYS A 151 -14.09 11.32 -19.03
C LYS A 151 -14.37 12.38 -17.95
N LEU A 152 -13.49 13.37 -17.79
CA LEU A 152 -13.54 14.35 -16.71
C LEU A 152 -13.67 15.77 -17.26
N ASN A 153 -14.58 16.54 -16.65
CA ASN A 153 -14.74 17.97 -16.95
C ASN A 153 -13.71 18.85 -16.20
N ARG A 154 -12.89 18.26 -15.32
CA ARG A 154 -11.84 18.93 -14.56
C ARG A 154 -10.48 18.40 -15.00
N ARG A 155 -9.47 19.27 -15.04
CA ARG A 155 -8.11 18.90 -15.42
C ARG A 155 -7.46 18.03 -14.34
N ILE A 156 -6.86 16.91 -14.76
CA ILE A 156 -6.01 16.08 -13.93
C ILE A 156 -4.71 16.81 -13.63
N VAL A 157 -4.35 16.86 -12.35
CA VAL A 157 -3.15 17.56 -11.85
C VAL A 157 -2.01 16.60 -11.51
N THR A 158 -2.26 15.29 -11.54
CA THR A 158 -1.28 14.23 -11.28
C THR A 158 -0.11 14.31 -12.26
N LYS A 159 1.10 14.12 -11.72
CA LYS A 159 2.34 14.03 -12.50
C LYS A 159 2.83 12.58 -12.62
N ALA A 160 3.40 12.22 -13.77
CA ALA A 160 4.22 11.03 -13.88
C ALA A 160 5.69 11.44 -13.67
N LEU A 161 6.34 10.92 -12.64
CA LEU A 161 7.69 11.32 -12.22
C LEU A 161 8.62 10.09 -12.18
N PRO A 162 9.90 10.22 -12.56
CA PRO A 162 10.85 9.13 -12.37
C PRO A 162 11.09 8.89 -10.87
N ILE A 163 11.39 7.65 -10.49
CA ILE A 163 11.94 7.35 -9.16
C ILE A 163 13.41 7.80 -9.14
N GLU A 164 13.67 8.98 -8.58
CA GLU A 164 15.04 9.51 -8.41
C GLU A 164 15.69 9.08 -7.10
N TYR A 165 14.87 8.81 -6.08
CA TYR A 165 15.29 8.40 -4.74
C TYR A 165 14.44 7.22 -4.25
N ASP A 166 15.02 6.42 -3.37
CA ASP A 166 14.36 5.24 -2.84
C ASP A 166 13.05 5.57 -2.11
N PHE A 167 12.08 4.68 -2.27
CA PHE A 167 10.88 4.66 -1.45
C PHE A 167 11.24 4.40 0.02
N CYS A 168 10.86 5.32 0.91
CA CYS A 168 11.10 5.21 2.34
C CYS A 168 9.85 4.64 3.02
N MET A 169 9.93 3.43 3.58
CA MET A 169 8.80 2.80 4.27
C MET A 169 8.37 3.62 5.50
N ALA A 170 7.06 3.80 5.67
CA ALA A 170 6.49 4.50 6.82
C ALA A 170 6.48 3.62 8.07
N GLU A 171 6.32 4.27 9.22
CA GLU A 171 6.25 3.66 10.54
C GLU A 171 5.13 2.62 10.65
N ASN A 172 5.30 1.67 11.58
CA ASN A 172 4.42 0.50 11.74
C ASN A 172 2.92 0.87 11.77
N GLN A 173 2.56 1.87 12.57
CA GLN A 173 1.18 2.35 12.76
C GLN A 173 0.49 2.85 11.49
N HIS A 174 1.24 3.10 10.41
CA HIS A 174 0.70 3.54 9.13
C HIS A 174 0.51 2.38 8.13
N GLN A 175 1.00 1.18 8.43
CA GLN A 175 0.84 0.01 7.56
C GLN A 175 -0.51 -0.65 7.81
N LYS A 176 -1.28 -0.93 6.77
CA LYS A 176 -2.57 -1.65 6.90
C LYS A 176 -3.51 -1.00 7.92
N TYR A 177 -3.62 0.33 7.87
CA TYR A 177 -4.31 1.16 8.88
C TYR A 177 -5.71 0.63 9.28
N TYR A 178 -6.54 0.21 8.33
CA TYR A 178 -7.89 -0.29 8.62
C TYR A 178 -7.89 -1.65 9.28
N LEU A 179 -6.89 -2.50 8.98
CA LEU A 179 -6.68 -3.77 9.68
C LEU A 179 -6.19 -3.53 11.11
N GLN A 180 -5.23 -2.62 11.29
CA GLN A 180 -4.68 -2.31 12.63
C GLN A 180 -5.72 -1.75 13.60
N ASN A 181 -6.78 -1.10 13.09
CA ASN A 181 -7.92 -0.68 13.90
C ASN A 181 -8.73 -1.88 14.47
N ASN A 182 -8.37 -3.13 14.14
CA ASN A 182 -8.92 -4.34 14.72
C ASN A 182 -7.82 -5.18 15.40
N ASN A 183 -7.55 -4.86 16.67
CA ASN A 183 -6.51 -5.52 17.47
C ASN A 183 -6.64 -7.05 17.50
N ARG A 184 -7.87 -7.58 17.67
CA ARG A 184 -8.12 -9.03 17.70
C ARG A 184 -7.72 -9.71 16.41
N LEU A 185 -7.94 -9.06 15.27
CA LEU A 185 -7.56 -9.61 13.97
C LEU A 185 -6.03 -9.60 13.79
N CYS A 186 -5.36 -8.51 14.19
CA CYS A 186 -3.89 -8.46 14.21
C CYS A 186 -3.27 -9.53 15.12
N GLU A 187 -3.84 -9.73 16.31
CA GLU A 187 -3.42 -10.78 17.26
C GLU A 187 -3.58 -12.17 16.66
N SER A 188 -4.75 -12.47 16.08
CA SER A 188 -5.03 -13.77 15.46
C SER A 188 -4.10 -14.08 14.27
N LEU A 189 -3.60 -13.05 13.58
CA LEU A 189 -2.66 -13.16 12.46
C LEU A 189 -1.20 -13.06 12.90
N ASN A 190 -0.94 -12.88 14.21
CA ASN A 190 0.36 -12.64 14.81
C ASN A 190 1.16 -11.49 14.14
N LEU A 191 0.48 -10.40 13.76
CA LEU A 191 1.07 -9.22 13.13
C LEU A 191 1.41 -8.16 14.19
N ARG A 192 2.70 -7.84 14.33
CA ARG A 192 3.24 -6.93 15.36
C ARG A 192 4.30 -5.97 14.85
N SER A 193 4.94 -6.28 13.70
CA SER A 193 6.01 -5.46 13.13
C SER A 193 5.66 -4.95 11.73
N THR A 194 6.39 -3.92 11.28
CA THR A 194 6.19 -3.29 9.96
C THR A 194 6.36 -4.32 8.85
N GLU A 195 7.40 -5.14 8.96
CA GLU A 195 7.75 -6.20 8.02
C GLU A 195 6.62 -7.23 7.94
N GLN A 196 6.07 -7.65 9.08
CA GLN A 196 4.95 -8.60 9.09
C GLN A 196 3.70 -8.04 8.38
N PHE A 197 3.37 -6.76 8.58
CA PHE A 197 2.24 -6.13 7.88
C PHE A 197 2.47 -5.91 6.39
N VAL A 198 3.71 -5.61 5.98
CA VAL A 198 4.07 -5.37 4.58
C VAL A 198 4.18 -6.68 3.80
N GLU A 199 4.76 -7.71 4.41
CA GLU A 199 5.00 -9.00 3.76
C GLU A 199 3.76 -9.89 3.72
N SER A 200 2.70 -9.58 4.46
CA SER A 200 1.48 -10.38 4.52
C SER A 200 0.47 -10.04 3.41
N THR A 201 0.29 -10.98 2.48
CA THR A 201 -0.77 -10.92 1.46
C THR A 201 -2.16 -10.89 2.10
N ILE A 202 -2.38 -11.69 3.16
CA ILE A 202 -3.64 -11.70 3.92
C ILE A 202 -3.91 -10.32 4.52
N ALA A 203 -2.91 -9.69 5.14
CA ALA A 203 -3.07 -8.36 5.71
C ALA A 203 -3.40 -7.32 4.63
N CYS A 204 -2.76 -7.40 3.46
CA CYS A 204 -3.06 -6.55 2.31
C CYS A 204 -4.54 -6.66 1.88
N LYS A 205 -5.06 -7.88 1.72
CA LYS A 205 -6.45 -8.12 1.34
C LYS A 205 -7.44 -7.66 2.41
N LEU A 206 -7.20 -8.03 3.67
CA LEU A 206 -8.08 -7.67 4.77
C LEU A 206 -8.12 -6.16 5.00
N ASN A 207 -6.99 -5.45 4.92
CA ASN A 207 -6.97 -3.99 4.99
C ASN A 207 -7.88 -3.34 3.94
N GLY A 208 -7.81 -3.83 2.70
CA GLY A 208 -8.68 -3.37 1.63
C GLY A 208 -10.15 -3.62 1.93
N ILE A 209 -10.51 -4.85 2.34
CA ILE A 209 -11.89 -5.24 2.64
C ILE A 209 -12.46 -4.42 3.81
N LEU A 210 -11.70 -4.26 4.90
CA LEU A 210 -12.15 -3.56 6.10
C LEU A 210 -12.40 -2.07 5.88
N ALA A 211 -11.72 -1.47 4.91
CA ALA A 211 -11.96 -0.08 4.49
C ALA A 211 -13.24 0.11 3.65
N MET A 212 -13.99 -0.95 3.34
CA MET A 212 -15.21 -0.86 2.53
C MET A 212 -16.44 -0.51 3.37
N GLU A 213 -17.46 0.05 2.72
CA GLU A 213 -18.80 0.20 3.28
C GLU A 213 -19.38 -1.15 3.74
N ALA A 214 -20.30 -1.12 4.71
CA ALA A 214 -20.74 -2.31 5.44
C ALA A 214 -21.22 -3.46 4.53
N ARG A 215 -22.09 -3.16 3.55
CA ARG A 215 -22.62 -4.18 2.62
C ARG A 215 -21.52 -4.86 1.81
N SER A 216 -20.66 -4.07 1.17
CA SER A 216 -19.56 -4.58 0.34
C SER A 216 -18.50 -5.29 1.18
N ARG A 217 -18.25 -4.80 2.40
CA ARG A 217 -17.36 -5.46 3.38
C ARG A 217 -17.86 -6.86 3.73
N ILE A 218 -19.15 -7.01 4.05
CA ILE A 218 -19.77 -8.32 4.35
C ILE A 218 -19.59 -9.28 3.18
N GLU A 219 -19.94 -8.84 1.97
CA GLU A 219 -19.82 -9.66 0.77
C GLU A 219 -18.37 -10.11 0.51
N LYS A 220 -17.43 -9.14 0.49
CA LYS A 220 -16.02 -9.43 0.18
C LYS A 220 -15.32 -10.21 1.28
N LEU A 221 -15.64 -9.96 2.55
CA LEU A 221 -15.07 -10.72 3.67
C LEU A 221 -15.60 -12.16 3.67
N THR A 222 -16.88 -12.38 3.34
CA THR A 222 -17.44 -13.72 3.19
C THR A 222 -16.78 -14.48 2.05
N ALA A 223 -16.58 -13.84 0.89
CA ALA A 223 -15.86 -14.44 -0.22
C ALA A 223 -14.40 -14.75 0.14
N PHE A 224 -13.72 -13.84 0.82
CA PHE A 224 -12.35 -14.03 1.29
C PHE A 224 -12.22 -15.24 2.22
N LEU A 225 -13.16 -15.44 3.15
CA LEU A 225 -13.14 -16.61 4.04
C LEU A 225 -13.31 -17.93 3.29
N ARG A 226 -14.08 -17.95 2.20
CA ARG A 226 -14.26 -19.15 1.36
C ARG A 226 -13.00 -19.51 0.59
N THR A 227 -12.21 -18.53 0.15
CA THR A 227 -10.99 -18.79 -0.61
C THR A 227 -9.77 -19.07 0.25
N ASN A 228 -9.84 -18.83 1.56
CA ASN A 228 -8.74 -19.00 2.51
C ASN A 228 -9.09 -20.07 3.56
N GLU A 229 -9.42 -21.28 3.10
CA GLU A 229 -9.84 -22.39 3.96
C GLU A 229 -8.74 -22.86 4.92
N THR A 230 -7.47 -22.64 4.59
CA THR A 230 -6.32 -22.99 5.45
C THR A 230 -6.02 -21.94 6.52
N MET A 231 -6.72 -20.81 6.53
CA MET A 231 -6.55 -19.77 7.53
C MET A 231 -6.91 -20.27 8.94
N ALA A 232 -6.21 -19.79 9.97
CA ALA A 232 -6.46 -20.17 11.35
C ALA A 232 -7.93 -19.96 11.75
N GLU A 233 -8.51 -20.93 12.48
CA GLU A 233 -9.91 -20.88 12.90
C GLU A 233 -10.22 -19.66 13.77
N GLU A 234 -9.27 -19.23 14.61
CA GLU A 234 -9.38 -18.01 15.41
C GLU A 234 -9.56 -16.77 14.51
N THR A 235 -8.74 -16.61 13.47
CA THR A 235 -8.86 -15.51 12.50
C THR A 235 -10.20 -15.58 11.76
N LYS A 236 -10.64 -16.78 11.34
CA LYS A 236 -11.95 -16.96 10.70
C LYS A 236 -13.08 -16.55 11.61
N LEU A 237 -13.00 -16.88 12.90
CA LEU A 237 -13.99 -16.52 13.91
C LEU A 237 -14.09 -14.99 14.05
N VAL A 238 -12.96 -14.30 14.21
CA VAL A 238 -12.92 -12.82 14.29
C VAL A 238 -13.53 -12.19 13.04
N CYS A 239 -13.23 -12.71 11.85
CA CYS A 239 -13.84 -12.23 10.60
C CYS A 239 -15.37 -12.46 10.55
N LYS A 240 -15.88 -13.58 11.07
CA LYS A 240 -17.32 -13.86 11.15
C LYS A 240 -18.03 -12.89 12.11
N GLU A 241 -17.42 -12.59 13.26
CA GLU A 241 -17.95 -11.59 14.20
C GLU A 241 -18.01 -10.19 13.57
N ILE A 242 -17.01 -9.79 12.77
CA ILE A 242 -17.02 -8.53 12.02
C ILE A 242 -18.19 -8.49 11.02
N ILE A 243 -18.47 -9.61 10.34
CA ILE A 243 -19.61 -9.73 9.41
C ILE A 243 -20.92 -9.54 10.17
N GLU A 244 -21.10 -10.23 11.30
CA GLU A 244 -22.31 -10.15 12.12
C GLU A 244 -22.53 -8.74 12.67
N GLY A 245 -21.49 -8.13 13.24
CA GLY A 245 -21.54 -6.75 13.74
C GLY A 245 -21.79 -5.69 12.66
N SER A 246 -21.47 -5.99 11.40
CA SER A 246 -21.74 -5.10 10.26
C SER A 246 -23.16 -5.21 9.71
N LYS A 247 -23.91 -6.28 10.03
CA LYS A 247 -25.33 -6.43 9.61
C LYS A 247 -26.29 -5.58 10.43
N GLY A 248 -25.90 -5.19 11.64
CA GLY A 248 -26.71 -4.40 12.58
C GLY A 248 -26.51 -2.89 12.49
N LYS A 249 -25.75 -2.41 11.49
CA LYS A 249 -25.47 -0.98 11.23
C LYS A 249 -26.00 -0.61 9.85
#